data_AF-A0A6G9QQ27-F1
#
_entry.id   AF-A0A6G9QQ27-F1
#
_cell.length_a   1.000
_cell.length_b   1.000
_cell.length_c   1.000
_cell.angle_alpha   90.00
_cell.angle_beta   90.00
_cell.angle_gamma   90.00
#
_symmetry.space_group_name_H-M   'P 1'
#
loop_
_entity.id
_entity.type
_entity.pdbx_description
1 polymer ?
#
loop_
_entity_poly.entity_id
_entity_poly.type
_entity_poly.pdbx_seq_one_letter_code
_entity_poly.pdbx_strand_id
1 'polypeptide(L)'
;MNNSTFIALSEIKSKLDIKDHNYGRLTAEEIKLNTWTVKTHQDIDEDRNCYSKGWHRKYGPKYTVIGRYVTFSRKCGRGVTSKRVYVNSWSGNYLENAVVEAGLEPKNSTLPLTIRLHKAFDAKLIRTVRGFKIYERTLLKAPVDYVIVSPMGVTYHDDKKANLLKGLFKKIRASANGVKFAAEKVSWKDCKKLGFCDAGIKSFCDDFGLSIKNAYTPRQIEEAVRKCPSLASPYINELRVLANAYNYSVNI
;
A
#
# COMPACT_ATOMS: atom_id res chain seq x y z
N MET A 1 25.03 -4.34 11.13
CA MET A 1 23.80 -4.02 10.39
C MET A 1 22.65 -4.70 11.11
N ASN A 2 21.71 -3.96 11.69
CA ASN A 2 20.51 -4.57 12.28
C ASN A 2 19.64 -5.08 11.14
N ASN A 3 19.51 -6.40 10.99
CA ASN A 3 18.51 -7.01 10.14
C ASN A 3 17.13 -6.72 10.75
N SER A 4 16.54 -5.57 10.40
CA SER A 4 15.16 -5.29 10.76
C SER A 4 14.27 -6.28 10.01
N THR A 5 13.67 -7.22 10.75
CA THR A 5 12.72 -8.19 10.23
C THR A 5 11.53 -7.49 9.59
N PHE A 6 11.16 -7.89 8.38
CA PHE A 6 9.93 -7.47 7.73
C PHE A 6 8.72 -8.05 8.48
N ILE A 7 7.75 -7.21 8.82
CA ILE A 7 6.49 -7.63 9.45
C ILE A 7 5.36 -6.88 8.75
N ALA A 8 4.46 -7.61 8.10
CA ALA A 8 3.37 -7.00 7.33
C ALA A 8 2.52 -6.07 8.21
N LEU A 9 2.13 -4.89 7.70
CA LEU A 9 1.30 -3.96 8.48
C LEU A 9 -0.02 -4.60 8.97
N SER A 10 -0.61 -5.48 8.18
CA SER A 10 -1.79 -6.27 8.55
C SER A 10 -1.51 -7.18 9.75
N GLU A 11 -0.34 -7.81 9.80
CA GLU A 11 0.11 -8.64 10.93
C GLU A 11 0.37 -7.80 12.18
N ILE A 12 1.01 -6.62 12.03
CA ILE A 12 1.22 -5.67 13.13
C ILE A 12 -0.12 -5.30 13.75
N LYS A 13 -1.08 -4.88 12.92
CA LYS A 13 -2.42 -4.50 13.39
C LYS A 13 -3.12 -5.69 14.04
N SER A 14 -3.09 -6.88 13.41
CA SER A 14 -3.72 -8.08 13.98
C SER A 14 -3.12 -8.50 15.33
N LYS A 15 -1.83 -8.27 15.57
CA LYS A 15 -1.19 -8.58 16.86
C LYS A 15 -1.53 -7.55 17.93
N LEU A 16 -1.63 -6.27 17.56
CA LEU A 16 -1.91 -5.18 18.49
C LEU A 16 -3.42 -4.97 18.74
N ASP A 17 -4.27 -5.55 17.91
CA ASP A 17 -5.72 -5.39 18.00
C ASP A 17 -6.30 -6.14 19.20
N ILE A 18 -6.74 -5.39 20.19
CA ILE A 18 -7.47 -5.93 21.33
C ILE A 18 -8.94 -6.02 20.90
N LYS A 19 -9.38 -7.25 20.61
CA LYS A 19 -10.76 -7.50 20.18
C LYS A 19 -11.75 -7.00 21.22
N ASP A 20 -12.76 -6.25 20.77
CA ASP A 20 -13.76 -5.65 21.66
C ASP A 20 -14.48 -6.69 22.54
N HIS A 21 -14.64 -7.94 22.09
CA HIS A 21 -15.28 -9.00 22.89
C HIS A 21 -14.43 -9.56 24.05
N ASN A 22 -13.21 -9.07 24.26
CA ASN A 22 -12.41 -9.38 25.45
C ASN A 22 -12.89 -8.60 26.70
N TYR A 23 -14.19 -8.31 26.78
CA TYR A 23 -14.82 -7.68 27.93
C TYR A 23 -14.51 -8.49 29.20
N GLY A 24 -13.88 -7.85 30.19
CA GLY A 24 -13.59 -8.45 31.49
C GLY A 24 -12.15 -8.83 31.76
N ARG A 25 -11.19 -8.47 30.89
CA ARG A 25 -9.76 -8.57 31.21
C ARG A 25 -9.02 -7.29 30.85
N LEU A 26 -8.18 -6.81 31.77
CA LEU A 26 -7.07 -5.95 31.40
C LEU A 26 -6.25 -6.70 30.36
N THR A 27 -6.17 -6.14 29.17
CA THR A 27 -5.55 -6.77 28.01
C THR A 27 -4.45 -5.85 27.52
N ALA A 28 -3.30 -6.44 27.26
CA ALA A 28 -2.18 -5.77 26.65
C ALA A 28 -1.55 -6.69 25.61
N GLU A 29 -1.35 -6.16 24.42
CA GLU A 29 -0.64 -6.86 23.35
C GLU A 29 0.66 -6.12 23.04
N GLU A 30 1.70 -6.86 22.65
CA GLU A 30 3.03 -6.31 22.40
C GLU A 30 3.59 -6.76 21.06
N ILE A 31 4.25 -5.83 20.36
CA ILE A 31 5.09 -6.17 19.22
C ILE A 31 6.36 -5.33 19.21
N LYS A 32 7.46 -5.94 18.74
CA LYS A 32 8.73 -5.24 18.54
C LYS A 32 8.86 -4.79 17.09
N LEU A 33 8.96 -3.48 16.88
CA LEU A 33 9.23 -2.82 15.60
C LEU A 33 10.62 -2.17 15.63
N ASN A 34 11.59 -2.86 15.04
CA ASN A 34 13.00 -2.45 15.06
C ASN A 34 13.52 -2.25 16.51
N THR A 35 13.76 -1.01 16.93
CA THR A 35 14.23 -0.68 18.29
C THR A 35 13.11 -0.36 19.27
N TRP A 36 11.88 -0.25 18.77
CA TRP A 36 10.70 0.08 19.56
C TRP A 36 9.92 -1.17 19.94
N THR A 37 9.49 -1.21 21.19
CA THR A 37 8.40 -2.04 21.67
C THR A 37 7.13 -1.19 21.62
N VAL A 38 6.12 -1.69 20.93
CA VAL A 38 4.78 -1.08 20.84
C VAL A 38 3.83 -1.95 21.64
N LYS A 39 3.07 -1.34 22.55
CA LYS A 39 2.06 -2.04 23.35
C LYS A 39 0.70 -1.35 23.28
N THR A 40 -0.36 -2.08 23.02
CA THR A 40 -1.74 -1.60 23.21
C THR A 40 -2.22 -2.01 24.60
N HIS A 41 -2.99 -1.15 25.25
CA HIS A 41 -3.58 -1.41 26.57
C HIS A 41 -5.02 -0.93 26.61
N GLN A 42 -5.90 -1.74 27.20
CA GLN A 42 -7.28 -1.39 27.45
C GLN A 42 -7.61 -1.47 28.94
N ASP A 43 -8.04 -0.35 29.50
CA ASP A 43 -8.51 -0.25 30.88
C ASP A 43 -10.03 -0.48 30.91
N ILE A 44 -10.46 -1.29 31.87
CA ILE A 44 -11.87 -1.66 32.06
C ILE A 44 -12.31 -1.31 33.48
N ASP A 45 -13.55 -0.88 33.59
CA ASP A 45 -14.26 -0.71 34.86
C ASP A 45 -15.30 -1.81 35.01
N GLU A 46 -15.40 -2.35 36.23
CA GLU A 46 -16.29 -3.47 36.57
C GLU A 46 -17.44 -2.97 37.46
N ASP A 47 -18.66 -2.99 36.92
CA ASP A 47 -19.87 -2.59 37.64
C ASP A 47 -20.72 -3.83 38.00
N ARG A 48 -20.80 -4.10 39.31
CA ARG A 48 -21.62 -5.17 39.93
C ARG A 48 -22.98 -4.70 40.44
N ASN A 49 -23.29 -3.42 40.27
CA ASN A 49 -24.51 -2.80 40.75
C ASN A 49 -25.44 -2.40 39.60
N CYS A 50 -24.99 -2.47 38.35
CA CYS A 50 -25.80 -2.15 37.17
C CYS A 50 -26.99 -3.10 36.97
N TYR A 51 -26.88 -4.38 37.37
CA TYR A 51 -27.93 -5.39 37.18
C TYR A 51 -28.30 -6.09 38.49
N SER A 52 -29.40 -6.87 38.45
CA SER A 52 -29.84 -7.63 39.63
C SER A 52 -28.79 -8.68 40.04
N LYS A 53 -28.77 -9.04 41.33
CA LYS A 53 -27.88 -10.10 41.85
C LYS A 53 -28.05 -11.44 41.11
N GLY A 54 -29.27 -11.75 40.68
CA GLY A 54 -29.57 -12.95 39.88
C GLY A 54 -28.92 -12.91 38.49
N TRP A 55 -28.90 -11.74 37.84
CA TRP A 55 -28.22 -11.54 36.56
C TRP A 55 -26.70 -11.71 36.70
N HIS A 56 -26.09 -11.04 37.69
CA HIS A 56 -24.66 -11.10 37.92
C HIS A 56 -24.15 -12.51 38.26
N ARG A 57 -24.95 -13.32 38.98
CA ARG A 57 -24.62 -14.73 39.24
C ARG A 57 -24.56 -15.57 37.97
N LYS A 58 -25.34 -15.23 36.94
CA LYS A 58 -25.42 -15.98 35.68
C LYS A 58 -24.49 -15.46 34.58
N TYR A 59 -24.29 -14.14 34.50
CA TYR A 59 -23.60 -13.48 33.38
C TYR A 59 -22.37 -12.67 33.78
N GLY A 60 -22.08 -12.52 35.08
CA GLY A 60 -20.97 -11.71 35.57
C GLY A 60 -21.29 -10.20 35.64
N PRO A 61 -20.30 -9.37 36.00
CA PRO A 61 -20.43 -7.91 36.09
C PRO A 61 -20.58 -7.27 34.70
N LYS A 62 -21.04 -6.01 34.67
CA LYS A 62 -20.97 -5.20 33.46
C LYS A 62 -19.55 -4.63 33.37
N TYR A 63 -18.90 -4.82 32.22
CA TYR A 63 -17.60 -4.21 31.96
C TYR A 63 -17.74 -3.00 31.03
N THR A 64 -17.11 -1.89 31.40
CA THR A 64 -17.06 -0.67 30.59
C THR A 64 -15.62 -0.35 30.25
N VAL A 65 -15.31 -0.15 28.97
CA VAL A 65 -13.97 0.33 28.58
C VAL A 65 -13.85 1.81 28.97
N ILE A 66 -12.94 2.13 29.88
CA ILE A 66 -12.74 3.49 30.39
C ILE A 66 -11.49 4.17 29.80
N GLY A 67 -10.60 3.38 29.19
CA GLY A 67 -9.38 3.91 28.60
C GLY A 67 -8.78 2.95 27.59
N ARG A 68 -8.19 3.51 26.54
CA ARG A 68 -7.36 2.80 25.57
C ARG A 68 -6.11 3.62 25.32
N TYR A 69 -4.95 3.00 25.31
CA TYR A 69 -3.71 3.70 24.97
C TYR A 69 -2.66 2.81 24.33
N VAL A 70 -1.81 3.43 23.52
CA VAL A 70 -0.62 2.82 22.94
C VAL A 70 0.60 3.32 23.69
N THR A 71 1.49 2.41 24.07
CA THR A 71 2.79 2.73 24.65
C THR A 71 3.91 2.38 23.67
N PHE A 72 4.76 3.35 23.37
CA PHE A 72 5.98 3.17 22.59
C PHE A 72 7.17 3.26 23.53
N SER A 73 7.95 2.19 23.63
CA SER A 73 9.13 2.15 24.49
C SER A 73 10.36 1.66 23.74
N ARG A 74 11.54 2.17 24.12
CA ARG A 74 12.82 1.67 23.62
C ARG A 74 13.91 1.87 24.65
N LYS A 75 14.96 1.04 24.59
CA LYS A 75 16.20 1.30 25.33
C LYS A 75 16.91 2.52 24.74
N CYS A 76 17.34 3.44 25.61
CA CYS A 76 18.11 4.63 25.25
C CYS A 76 19.23 4.81 26.28
N GLY A 77 20.47 4.49 25.88
CA GLY A 77 21.60 4.43 26.81
C GLY A 77 21.35 3.42 27.94
N ARG A 78 21.47 3.86 29.19
CA ARG A 78 21.19 3.05 30.38
C ARG A 78 19.70 3.02 30.79
N GLY A 79 18.85 3.83 30.16
CA GLY A 79 17.44 3.98 30.52
C GLY A 79 16.47 3.45 29.47
N VAL A 80 15.18 3.61 29.76
CA VAL A 80 14.07 3.34 28.82
C VAL A 80 13.35 4.64 28.54
N THR A 81 13.24 4.99 27.26
CA THR A 81 12.31 6.05 26.84
C THR A 81 10.96 5.41 26.61
N SER A 82 9.90 6.00 27.17
CA SER A 82 8.51 5.55 26.99
C SER A 82 7.63 6.74 26.63
N LYS A 83 6.68 6.53 25.71
CA LYS A 83 5.64 7.49 25.34
C LYS A 83 4.29 6.79 25.35
N ARG A 84 3.30 7.38 26.02
CA ARG A 84 1.93 6.87 26.09
C ARG A 84 1.01 7.82 25.32
N VAL A 85 0.15 7.28 24.48
CA VAL A 85 -0.85 8.02 23.71
C VAL A 85 -2.21 7.37 23.88
N TYR A 86 -3.21 8.15 24.26
CA TYR A 86 -4.58 7.66 24.39
C TYR A 86 -5.26 7.59 23.02
N VAL A 87 -6.09 6.57 22.81
CA VAL A 87 -6.83 6.37 21.56
C VAL A 87 -8.30 6.12 21.86
N ASN A 88 -9.18 6.48 20.93
CA ASN A 88 -10.62 6.30 21.15
C ASN A 88 -11.08 4.88 20.80
N SER A 89 -10.43 4.22 19.83
CA SER A 89 -10.76 2.86 19.38
C SER A 89 -9.51 2.14 18.85
N TRP A 90 -9.59 0.81 18.74
CA TRP A 90 -8.59 -0.03 18.05
C TRP A 90 -8.82 -0.16 16.54
N SER A 91 -9.73 0.64 15.99
CA SER A 91 -10.12 0.60 14.58
C SER A 91 -9.40 1.66 13.74
N GLY A 92 -9.36 1.43 12.42
CA GLY A 92 -8.82 2.38 11.46
C GLY A 92 -7.31 2.61 11.58
N ASN A 93 -6.92 3.86 11.77
CA ASN A 93 -5.52 4.32 11.77
C ASN A 93 -5.02 4.67 13.19
N TYR A 94 -5.55 4.03 14.23
CA TYR A 94 -5.21 4.36 15.62
C TYR A 94 -3.70 4.30 15.88
N LEU A 95 -3.02 3.28 15.34
CA LEU A 95 -1.59 3.08 15.54
C LEU A 95 -0.78 4.18 14.86
N GLU A 96 -1.14 4.49 13.62
CA GLU A 96 -0.47 5.53 12.84
C GLU A 96 -0.68 6.92 13.45
N ASN A 97 -1.89 7.21 13.94
CA ASN A 97 -2.18 8.44 14.66
C ASN A 97 -1.39 8.52 15.96
N ALA A 98 -1.32 7.42 16.73
CA ALA A 98 -0.57 7.36 17.97
C ALA A 98 0.94 7.57 17.75
N VAL A 99 1.51 7.09 16.64
CA VAL A 99 2.91 7.36 16.26
C VAL A 99 3.15 8.85 16.04
N VAL A 100 2.22 9.54 15.35
CA VAL A 100 2.32 10.98 15.06
C VAL A 100 2.14 11.80 16.34
N GLU A 101 1.15 11.48 17.16
CA GLU A 101 0.91 12.18 18.43
C GLU A 101 2.06 11.97 19.42
N ALA A 102 2.68 10.80 19.41
CA ALA A 102 3.90 10.54 20.16
C ALA A 102 5.12 11.31 19.60
N GLY A 103 5.03 12.03 18.48
CA GLY A 103 6.17 12.71 17.85
C GLY A 103 7.25 11.73 17.38
N LEU A 104 6.84 10.54 16.95
CA LEU A 104 7.71 9.45 16.48
C LEU A 104 7.70 9.30 14.96
N GLU A 105 6.97 10.15 14.26
CA GLU A 105 6.95 10.22 12.81
C GLU A 105 8.33 10.63 12.24
N PRO A 106 8.62 10.26 10.98
CA PRO A 106 9.84 10.68 10.31
C PRO A 106 9.84 12.20 10.10
N LYS A 107 10.70 12.92 10.84
CA LYS A 107 10.78 14.40 10.81
C LYS A 107 11.15 14.97 9.44
N ASN A 108 12.00 14.28 8.69
CA ASN A 108 12.62 14.79 7.46
C ASN A 108 12.28 13.94 6.22
N SER A 109 11.12 13.30 6.20
CA SER A 109 10.74 12.50 5.02
C SER A 109 10.44 13.41 3.83
N THR A 110 11.18 13.20 2.73
CA THR A 110 11.05 13.95 1.47
C THR A 110 10.03 13.32 0.52
N LEU A 111 9.45 12.19 0.88
CA LEU A 111 8.54 11.44 0.02
C LEU A 111 7.09 11.92 0.18
N PRO A 112 6.31 11.98 -0.90
CA PRO A 112 4.92 12.40 -0.85
C PRO A 112 4.03 11.38 -0.14
N LEU A 113 2.88 11.85 0.37
CA LEU A 113 1.88 10.98 1.02
C LEU A 113 1.26 9.94 0.07
N THR A 114 1.31 10.15 -1.25
CA THR A 114 0.90 9.11 -2.22
C THR A 114 1.77 7.86 -2.15
N ILE A 115 3.02 8.00 -1.71
CA ILE A 115 3.94 6.89 -1.45
C ILE A 115 3.74 6.42 0.00
N ARG A 116 3.69 7.33 0.98
CA ARG A 116 3.70 6.99 2.41
C ARG A 116 2.34 6.52 2.98
N LEU A 117 1.22 6.92 2.37
CA LEU A 117 -0.17 6.85 2.84
C LEU A 117 -0.49 7.61 4.13
N HIS A 118 0.43 7.66 5.09
CA HIS A 118 0.25 8.36 6.35
C HIS A 118 1.55 9.00 6.84
N LYS A 119 1.45 10.06 7.65
CA LYS A 119 2.60 10.78 8.21
C LYS A 119 3.50 9.88 9.07
N ALA A 120 2.92 8.86 9.72
CA ALA A 120 3.63 7.89 10.53
C ALA A 120 4.66 7.04 9.75
N PHE A 121 4.47 6.88 8.45
CA PHE A 121 5.35 6.05 7.62
C PHE A 121 6.45 6.88 6.95
N ASP A 122 7.53 6.21 6.61
CA ASP A 122 8.49 6.64 5.60
C ASP A 122 8.61 5.58 4.50
N ALA A 123 9.45 5.81 3.49
CA ALA A 123 9.84 4.74 2.58
C ALA A 123 11.30 4.85 2.11
N LYS A 124 11.88 3.71 1.76
CA LYS A 124 13.22 3.60 1.18
C LYS A 124 13.11 3.09 -0.25
N LEU A 125 13.71 3.79 -1.21
CA LEU A 125 13.81 3.29 -2.58
C LEU A 125 14.67 2.02 -2.60
N ILE A 126 14.10 0.92 -3.08
CA ILE A 126 14.80 -0.37 -3.21
C ILE A 126 15.42 -0.49 -4.58
N ARG A 127 14.65 -0.18 -5.63
CA ARG A 127 15.06 -0.39 -7.02
C ARG A 127 14.25 0.47 -7.99
N THR A 128 14.88 0.82 -9.10
CA THR A 128 14.20 1.35 -10.29
C THR A 128 14.37 0.38 -11.44
N VAL A 129 13.28 0.03 -12.13
CA VAL A 129 13.30 -0.86 -13.32
C VAL A 129 12.41 -0.25 -14.39
N ARG A 130 12.97 0.07 -15.57
CA ARG A 130 12.22 0.64 -16.70
C ARG A 130 11.35 1.85 -16.29
N GLY A 131 11.88 2.70 -15.42
CA GLY A 131 11.20 3.89 -14.88
C GLY A 131 10.22 3.62 -13.73
N PHE A 132 9.87 2.37 -13.43
CA PHE A 132 9.11 2.01 -12.24
C PHE A 132 9.98 2.10 -11.00
N LYS A 133 9.54 2.81 -9.97
CA LYS A 133 10.25 2.94 -8.69
C LYS A 133 9.57 2.07 -7.65
N ILE A 134 10.33 1.18 -7.01
CA ILE A 134 9.83 0.31 -5.94
C ILE A 134 10.44 0.78 -4.62
N TYR A 135 9.59 1.07 -3.65
CA TYR A 135 9.98 1.45 -2.31
C TYR A 135 9.51 0.42 -1.29
N GLU A 136 10.26 0.30 -0.20
CA GLU A 136 9.88 -0.40 1.03
C GLU A 136 9.39 0.65 2.01
N ARG A 137 8.14 0.54 2.47
CA ARG A 137 7.63 1.47 3.48
C ARG A 137 8.01 1.00 4.86
N THR A 138 8.25 1.97 5.74
CA THR A 138 8.67 1.70 7.10
C THR A 138 7.78 2.41 8.11
N LEU A 139 7.45 1.72 9.21
CA LEU A 139 6.83 2.27 10.41
C LEU A 139 7.81 2.15 11.57
N LEU A 140 8.11 3.25 12.26
CA LEU A 140 9.14 3.26 13.32
C LEU A 140 10.49 2.67 12.86
N LYS A 141 10.83 2.89 11.57
CA LYS A 141 12.01 2.34 10.87
C LYS A 141 12.00 0.81 10.68
N ALA A 142 10.93 0.10 11.01
CA ALA A 142 10.75 -1.30 10.65
C ALA A 142 10.06 -1.39 9.28
N PRO A 143 10.49 -2.27 8.36
CA PRO A 143 9.84 -2.43 7.06
C PRO A 143 8.52 -3.18 7.20
N VAL A 144 7.45 -2.64 6.59
CA VAL A 144 6.07 -3.12 6.82
C VAL A 144 5.30 -3.53 5.57
N ASP A 145 5.63 -2.96 4.41
CA ASP A 145 5.05 -3.33 3.12
C ASP A 145 5.82 -2.62 1.99
N TYR A 146 5.30 -2.69 0.77
CA TYR A 146 5.94 -2.14 -0.41
C TYR A 146 5.00 -1.22 -1.20
N VAL A 147 5.60 -0.33 -1.97
CA VAL A 147 4.90 0.52 -2.94
C VAL A 147 5.67 0.57 -4.25
N ILE A 148 4.94 0.47 -5.35
CA ILE A 148 5.46 0.68 -6.69
C ILE A 148 4.85 1.96 -7.28
N VAL A 149 5.68 2.73 -7.97
CA VAL A 149 5.29 3.96 -8.66
C VAL A 149 5.62 3.81 -10.13
N SER A 150 4.63 4.00 -11.00
CA SER A 150 4.83 3.98 -12.45
C SER A 150 5.57 5.25 -12.92
N PRO A 151 6.14 5.25 -14.13
CA PRO A 151 6.71 6.46 -14.74
C PRO A 151 5.72 7.64 -14.81
N MET A 152 4.41 7.36 -14.82
CA MET A 152 3.35 8.37 -14.82
C MET A 152 2.91 8.83 -13.42
N GLY A 153 3.52 8.30 -12.35
CA GLY A 153 3.14 8.63 -10.98
C GLY A 153 1.98 7.83 -10.39
N VAL A 154 1.48 6.79 -11.08
CA VAL A 154 0.47 5.88 -10.51
C VAL A 154 1.12 5.02 -9.43
N THR A 155 0.55 5.04 -8.22
CA THR A 155 1.06 4.26 -7.08
C THR A 155 0.21 3.02 -6.81
N TYR A 156 0.84 1.94 -6.37
CA TYR A 156 0.16 0.74 -5.87
C TYR A 156 0.93 0.19 -4.67
N HIS A 157 0.20 -0.23 -3.63
CA HIS A 157 0.72 -0.71 -2.35
C HIS A 157 0.32 -2.16 -2.12
N ASP A 158 1.23 -2.95 -1.58
CA ASP A 158 0.98 -4.36 -1.26
C ASP A 158 1.98 -4.84 -0.20
N ASP A 159 1.55 -5.76 0.67
CA ASP A 159 2.42 -6.38 1.66
C ASP A 159 3.42 -7.35 1.02
N LYS A 160 3.12 -7.85 -0.20
CA LYS A 160 4.00 -8.75 -0.95
C LYS A 160 4.58 -8.05 -2.18
N LYS A 161 5.90 -7.92 -2.19
CA LYS A 161 6.66 -7.35 -3.31
C LYS A 161 6.34 -7.99 -4.67
N ALA A 162 6.04 -9.30 -4.70
CA ALA A 162 5.70 -10.04 -5.92
C ALA A 162 4.38 -9.57 -6.57
N ASN A 163 3.45 -9.03 -5.79
CA ASN A 163 2.14 -8.58 -6.27
C ASN A 163 2.17 -7.18 -6.88
N LEU A 164 3.21 -6.39 -6.62
CA LEU A 164 3.25 -4.96 -6.97
C LEU A 164 2.99 -4.69 -8.45
N LEU A 165 3.70 -5.36 -9.35
CA LEU A 165 3.54 -5.15 -10.79
C LEU A 165 2.14 -5.56 -11.26
N LYS A 166 1.67 -6.75 -10.84
CA LYS A 166 0.35 -7.26 -11.21
C LYS A 166 -0.77 -6.32 -10.73
N GLY A 167 -0.69 -5.88 -9.48
CA GLY A 167 -1.66 -4.96 -8.88
C GLY A 167 -1.64 -3.57 -9.51
N LEU A 168 -0.45 -3.03 -9.79
CA LEU A 168 -0.30 -1.76 -10.49
C LEU A 168 -0.92 -1.81 -11.89
N PHE A 169 -0.63 -2.84 -12.68
CA PHE A 169 -1.23 -2.99 -14.01
C PHE A 169 -2.74 -3.18 -13.95
N LYS A 170 -3.26 -3.92 -12.96
CA LYS A 170 -4.70 -4.03 -12.73
C LYS A 170 -5.32 -2.66 -12.43
N LYS A 171 -4.68 -1.86 -11.58
CA LYS A 171 -5.12 -0.49 -11.24
C LYS A 171 -5.11 0.43 -12.46
N ILE A 172 -4.03 0.41 -13.25
CA ILE A 172 -3.92 1.19 -14.49
C ILE A 172 -5.01 0.78 -15.48
N ARG A 173 -5.24 -0.52 -15.69
CA ARG A 173 -6.32 -1.03 -16.57
C ARG A 173 -7.70 -0.61 -16.09
N ALA A 174 -7.96 -0.69 -14.78
CA ALA A 174 -9.23 -0.23 -14.22
C ALA A 174 -9.45 1.28 -14.45
N SER A 175 -8.39 2.09 -14.34
CA SER A 175 -8.45 3.51 -14.69
C SER A 175 -8.63 3.74 -16.19
N ALA A 176 -7.99 2.94 -17.04
CA ALA A 176 -8.11 3.02 -18.50
C ALA A 176 -9.49 2.58 -19.03
N ASN A 177 -10.17 1.64 -18.37
CA ASN A 177 -11.52 1.21 -18.76
C ASN A 177 -12.58 2.32 -18.62
N GLY A 178 -12.28 3.39 -17.88
CA GLY A 178 -13.08 4.62 -17.86
C GLY A 178 -12.72 5.63 -18.96
N VAL A 179 -11.60 5.41 -19.65
CA VAL A 179 -11.12 6.25 -20.77
C VAL A 179 -11.49 5.57 -22.07
N LYS A 180 -12.72 5.80 -22.54
CA LYS A 180 -13.08 5.50 -23.93
C LYS A 180 -12.48 6.59 -24.81
N PHE A 181 -11.39 6.28 -25.51
CA PHE A 181 -10.95 7.17 -26.57
C PHE A 181 -11.95 7.08 -27.72
N ALA A 182 -12.64 8.19 -28.01
CA ALA A 182 -13.54 8.29 -29.16
C ALA A 182 -12.77 8.34 -30.51
N ALA A 183 -11.43 8.30 -30.46
CA ALA A 183 -10.58 8.45 -31.63
C ALA A 183 -10.36 7.11 -32.34
N GLU A 184 -10.57 7.09 -33.66
CA GLU A 184 -10.28 5.93 -34.53
C GLU A 184 -8.78 5.59 -34.61
N LYS A 185 -7.91 6.51 -34.16
CA LYS A 185 -6.46 6.40 -34.23
C LYS A 185 -5.82 6.49 -32.84
N VAL A 186 -4.91 5.57 -32.60
CA VAL A 186 -3.97 5.57 -31.48
C VAL A 186 -2.91 6.63 -31.73
N SER A 187 -2.86 7.64 -30.87
CA SER A 187 -1.73 8.54 -30.78
C SER A 187 -0.77 8.07 -29.69
N TRP A 188 0.53 8.20 -29.91
CA TRP A 188 1.51 7.83 -28.89
C TRP A 188 1.43 8.73 -27.64
N LYS A 189 0.81 9.91 -27.74
CA LYS A 189 0.48 10.75 -26.59
C LYS A 189 -0.62 10.12 -25.72
N ASP A 190 -1.59 9.45 -26.32
CA ASP A 190 -2.64 8.73 -25.58
C ASP A 190 -2.12 7.44 -24.95
N CYS A 191 -1.19 6.76 -25.61
CA CYS A 191 -0.41 5.67 -25.03
C CYS A 191 0.31 6.09 -23.72
N LYS A 192 0.80 7.32 -23.64
CA LYS A 192 1.35 7.84 -22.38
C LYS A 192 0.30 7.99 -21.30
N LYS A 193 -0.97 8.27 -21.61
CA LYS A 193 -2.07 8.29 -20.63
C LYS A 193 -2.44 6.89 -20.13
N LEU A 194 -2.09 5.85 -20.89
CA LEU A 194 -2.37 4.45 -20.60
C LEU A 194 -1.28 3.73 -19.80
N GLY A 195 -0.16 4.38 -19.45
CA GLY A 195 0.93 3.74 -18.71
C GLY A 195 2.24 3.62 -19.46
N PHE A 196 2.27 3.89 -20.76
CA PHE A 196 3.45 3.55 -21.58
C PHE A 196 4.52 4.63 -21.43
N CYS A 197 5.78 4.21 -21.26
CA CYS A 197 6.91 5.11 -21.15
C CYS A 197 7.50 5.43 -22.53
N ASP A 198 8.19 6.58 -22.63
CA ASP A 198 8.76 7.06 -23.91
C ASP A 198 9.76 6.09 -24.52
N ALA A 199 10.60 5.47 -23.68
CA ALA A 199 11.54 4.46 -24.13
C ALA A 199 10.83 3.22 -24.69
N GLY A 200 9.76 2.76 -24.03
CA GLY A 200 8.98 1.60 -24.48
C GLY A 200 8.21 1.89 -25.78
N ILE A 201 7.63 3.08 -25.91
CA ILE A 201 6.98 3.52 -27.14
C ILE A 201 8.00 3.59 -28.28
N LYS A 202 9.19 4.14 -28.03
CA LYS A 202 10.25 4.23 -29.03
C LYS A 202 10.70 2.84 -29.49
N SER A 203 11.06 1.95 -28.56
CA SER A 203 11.46 0.58 -28.89
C SER A 203 10.37 -0.16 -29.66
N PHE A 204 9.10 -0.01 -29.27
CA PHE A 204 7.99 -0.60 -30.01
C PHE A 204 7.89 -0.06 -31.45
N CYS A 205 8.01 1.25 -31.61
CA CYS A 205 7.99 1.87 -32.94
C CYS A 205 9.14 1.40 -33.82
N ASP A 206 10.35 1.34 -33.26
CA ASP A 206 11.55 0.89 -33.96
C ASP A 206 11.43 -0.59 -34.38
N ASP A 207 10.95 -1.47 -33.49
CA ASP A 207 10.82 -2.92 -33.75
C ASP A 207 9.76 -3.25 -34.82
N PHE A 208 8.70 -2.45 -34.93
CA PHE A 208 7.59 -2.69 -35.86
C PHE A 208 7.55 -1.71 -37.05
N GLY A 209 8.57 -0.88 -37.22
CA GLY A 209 8.66 0.08 -38.33
C GLY A 209 7.58 1.16 -38.31
N LEU A 210 7.11 1.53 -37.12
CA LEU A 210 6.14 2.61 -36.92
C LEU A 210 6.85 3.92 -36.59
N SER A 211 6.21 5.05 -36.88
CA SER A 211 6.74 6.37 -36.59
C SER A 211 6.10 6.96 -35.33
N ILE A 212 6.93 7.43 -34.39
CA ILE A 212 6.49 8.15 -33.19
C ILE A 212 5.73 9.46 -33.52
N LYS A 213 5.90 10.00 -34.73
CA LYS A 213 5.22 11.23 -35.15
C LYS A 213 3.81 10.98 -35.70
N ASN A 214 3.50 9.74 -36.06
CA ASN A 214 2.24 9.38 -36.70
C ASN A 214 1.24 8.83 -35.68
N ALA A 215 -0.05 8.91 -36.03
CA ALA A 215 -1.11 8.19 -35.34
C ALA A 215 -1.61 7.05 -36.23
N TYR A 216 -1.88 5.90 -35.61
CA TYR A 216 -2.20 4.68 -36.32
C TYR A 216 -3.55 4.13 -35.87
N THR A 217 -4.32 3.54 -36.77
CA THR A 217 -5.51 2.80 -36.33
C THR A 217 -5.06 1.55 -35.57
N PRO A 218 -5.88 1.02 -34.65
CA PRO A 218 -5.65 -0.28 -34.02
C PRO A 218 -5.28 -1.38 -35.01
N ARG A 219 -5.96 -1.42 -36.16
CA ARG A 219 -5.71 -2.38 -37.24
C ARG A 219 -4.31 -2.24 -37.85
N GLN A 220 -3.83 -1.01 -38.06
CA GLN A 220 -2.48 -0.78 -38.58
C GLN A 220 -1.40 -1.26 -37.60
N ILE A 221 -1.63 -1.06 -36.30
CA ILE A 221 -0.73 -1.57 -35.26
C ILE A 221 -0.76 -3.09 -35.23
N GLU A 222 -1.94 -3.71 -35.28
CA GLU A 222 -2.08 -5.16 -35.33
C GLU A 222 -1.41 -5.77 -36.58
N GLU A 223 -1.61 -5.17 -37.75
CA GLU A 223 -0.97 -5.60 -39.00
C GLU A 223 0.56 -5.49 -38.93
N ALA A 224 1.11 -4.44 -38.30
CA ALA A 224 2.54 -4.31 -38.08
C ALA A 224 3.08 -5.40 -37.15
N VAL A 225 2.37 -5.70 -36.06
CA VAL A 225 2.78 -6.73 -35.10
C VAL A 225 2.69 -8.13 -35.69
N ARG A 226 1.62 -8.43 -36.45
CA ARG A 226 1.46 -9.74 -37.12
C ARG A 226 2.52 -10.03 -38.17
N LYS A 227 3.15 -9.01 -38.76
CA LYS A 227 4.27 -9.21 -39.69
C LYS A 227 5.54 -9.71 -38.98
N CYS A 228 5.69 -9.41 -37.69
CA CYS A 228 6.89 -9.75 -36.91
C CYS A 228 6.51 -10.32 -35.52
N PRO A 229 5.79 -11.44 -35.44
CA PRO A 229 5.23 -11.94 -34.18
C PRO A 229 6.30 -12.33 -33.15
N SER A 230 7.50 -12.72 -33.60
CA SER A 230 8.65 -13.02 -32.74
C SER A 230 9.11 -11.82 -31.90
N LEU A 231 8.88 -10.60 -32.37
CA LEU A 231 9.22 -9.36 -31.67
C LEU A 231 8.12 -8.89 -30.71
N ALA A 232 6.93 -9.50 -30.73
CA ALA A 232 5.77 -9.03 -29.97
C ALA A 232 5.81 -9.39 -28.48
N SER A 233 6.54 -10.46 -28.12
CA SER A 233 6.60 -11.02 -26.76
C SER A 233 6.85 -9.97 -25.65
N PRO A 234 7.80 -9.02 -25.80
CA PRO A 234 8.07 -8.00 -24.79
C PRO A 234 6.92 -6.99 -24.58
N TYR A 235 6.00 -6.88 -25.55
CA TYR A 235 4.98 -5.84 -25.64
C TYR A 235 3.55 -6.34 -25.44
N ILE A 236 3.34 -7.64 -25.21
CA ILE A 236 2.00 -8.26 -25.11
C ILE A 236 1.12 -7.55 -24.06
N ASN A 237 1.71 -7.12 -22.95
CA ASN A 237 0.95 -6.46 -21.89
C ASN A 237 0.46 -5.07 -22.32
N GLU A 238 1.32 -4.29 -22.96
CA GLU A 238 1.04 -2.96 -23.51
C GLU A 238 0.01 -3.07 -24.65
N LEU A 239 0.17 -4.05 -25.55
CA LEU A 239 -0.79 -4.31 -26.63
C LEU A 239 -2.18 -4.66 -26.09
N ARG A 240 -2.28 -5.48 -25.03
CA ARG A 240 -3.56 -5.76 -24.36
C ARG A 240 -4.15 -4.53 -23.68
N VAL A 241 -3.34 -3.63 -23.14
CA VAL A 241 -3.85 -2.36 -22.56
C VAL A 241 -4.41 -1.48 -23.68
N LEU A 242 -3.72 -1.40 -24.81
CA LEU A 242 -4.16 -0.65 -25.97
C LEU A 242 -5.45 -1.21 -26.58
N ALA A 243 -5.53 -2.53 -26.70
CA ALA A 243 -6.71 -3.30 -27.12
C ALA A 243 -7.98 -2.88 -26.39
N ASN A 244 -7.91 -2.90 -25.05
CA ASN A 244 -9.03 -2.58 -24.20
C ASN A 244 -9.41 -1.09 -24.28
N ALA A 245 -8.42 -0.20 -24.36
CA ALA A 245 -8.66 1.24 -24.41
C ALA A 245 -9.35 1.70 -25.71
N TYR A 246 -9.12 1.00 -26.81
CA TYR A 246 -9.69 1.29 -28.13
C TYR A 246 -10.73 0.25 -28.58
N ASN A 247 -11.17 -0.64 -27.67
CA ASN A 247 -12.21 -1.65 -27.88
C ASN A 247 -11.98 -2.55 -29.11
N TYR A 248 -10.78 -3.13 -29.24
CA TYR A 248 -10.46 -4.10 -30.29
C TYR A 248 -9.79 -5.35 -29.72
N SER A 249 -9.92 -6.49 -30.41
CA SER A 249 -9.30 -7.75 -30.03
C SER A 249 -7.88 -7.82 -30.57
N VAL A 250 -6.94 -8.28 -29.74
CA VAL A 250 -5.56 -8.54 -30.16
C VAL A 250 -5.43 -10.04 -30.44
N ASN A 251 -5.42 -10.42 -31.72
CA ASN A 251 -5.11 -11.77 -32.16
C ASN A 251 -3.62 -11.81 -32.55
N ILE A 252 -2.76 -12.06 -31.57
CA ILE A 252 -1.31 -12.25 -31.70
C ILE A 252 -0.96 -13.61 -31.12
#